data_AF-A0A7L4DZ75-F1
#
_entry.id   AF-A0A7L4DZ75-F1
#
_cell.length_a   1.000
_cell.length_b   1.000
_cell.length_c   1.000
_cell.angle_alpha   90.00
_cell.angle_beta   90.00
_cell.angle_gamma   90.00
#
_symmetry.space_group_name_H-M   'P 1'
#
loop_
_entity.id
_entity.type
_entity.pdbx_description
1 polymer ?
#
loop_
_entity_poly.entity_id
_entity_poly.type
_entity_poly.pdbx_seq_one_letter_code
_entity_poly.pdbx_strand_id
1 'polypeptide(L)'
;SLAAVFSKITTTNIAALIVGSTCIVLLLIGKEINLRFKKKLPVPIPMEIIVVIIGTGVSAGMNLNESYKVDVVGNIPQGLRAPAVPEIQLIPAIFMDAVAIAIVGFSMTASMAKIFAMDAVAIAIVGFSMTASMAKIFAIKHGYTIDGNQELIALGICNSVGSFFQTFSITCSMSRSLVQESTGGRTQVAGTLAAVMVLLVVVAIGYLFEPLPQ
;
A
#
# COMPACT_ATOMS: atom_id res chain seq x y z
N SER A 1 10.07 0.94 -19.57
CA SER A 1 9.70 0.56 -20.95
C SER A 1 9.97 -0.92 -21.16
N LEU A 2 9.16 -1.62 -21.96
CA LEU A 2 9.32 -3.06 -22.23
C LEU A 2 10.72 -3.40 -22.77
N ALA A 3 11.28 -2.52 -23.61
CA ALA A 3 12.65 -2.65 -24.12
C ALA A 3 13.72 -2.66 -23.01
N ALA A 4 13.54 -1.88 -21.94
CA ALA A 4 14.46 -1.89 -20.80
C ALA A 4 14.40 -3.20 -20.01
N VAL A 5 13.22 -3.85 -19.96
CA VAL A 5 13.05 -5.17 -19.34
C VAL A 5 13.78 -6.24 -20.18
N PHE A 6 13.53 -6.27 -21.50
CA PHE A 6 14.20 -7.22 -22.40
C PHE A 6 15.72 -7.05 -22.44
N SER A 7 16.21 -5.82 -22.36
CA SER A 7 17.65 -5.53 -22.30
C SER A 7 18.33 -6.00 -21.01
N LYS A 8 17.57 -6.21 -19.92
CA LYS A 8 18.11 -6.60 -18.60
C LYS A 8 17.90 -8.07 -18.25
N ILE A 9 17.33 -8.88 -19.15
CA ILE A 9 17.07 -10.32 -18.89
C ILE A 9 18.36 -11.05 -18.50
N THR A 10 19.48 -10.78 -19.17
CA THR A 10 20.77 -11.44 -18.90
C THR A 10 21.38 -11.06 -17.55
N THR A 11 20.99 -9.93 -16.96
CA THR A 11 21.46 -9.47 -15.64
C THR A 11 20.57 -9.91 -14.48
N THR A 12 19.58 -10.77 -14.74
CA THR A 12 18.60 -11.19 -13.73
C THR A 12 19.23 -12.10 -12.68
N ASN A 13 18.92 -11.86 -11.41
CA ASN A 13 19.31 -12.75 -10.32
C ASN A 13 18.47 -14.03 -10.35
N ILE A 14 19.12 -15.17 -10.59
CA ILE A 14 18.46 -16.49 -10.68
C ILE A 14 17.81 -16.88 -9.35
N ALA A 15 18.43 -16.55 -8.21
CA ALA A 15 17.86 -16.86 -6.90
C ALA A 15 16.56 -16.08 -6.66
N ALA A 16 16.53 -14.78 -7.00
CA ALA A 16 15.31 -13.97 -6.92
C ALA A 16 14.20 -14.52 -7.84
N LEU A 17 14.55 -15.00 -9.03
CA LEU A 17 13.60 -15.64 -9.95
C LEU A 17 13.02 -16.94 -9.37
N ILE A 18 13.85 -17.78 -8.75
CA ILE A 18 13.40 -19.03 -8.11
C ILE A 18 12.50 -18.73 -6.91
N VAL A 19 12.87 -17.78 -6.04
CA VAL A 19 12.06 -17.36 -4.90
C VAL A 19 10.71 -16.80 -5.37
N GLY A 20 10.70 -15.88 -6.34
CA GLY A 20 9.47 -15.31 -6.90
C GLY A 20 8.57 -16.37 -7.56
N SER A 21 9.14 -17.26 -8.37
CA SER A 21 8.37 -18.34 -9.00
C SER A 21 7.80 -19.32 -7.97
N THR A 22 8.56 -19.66 -6.92
CA THR A 22 8.09 -20.51 -5.81
C THR A 22 6.95 -19.84 -5.05
N CYS A 23 7.06 -18.54 -4.75
CA CYS A 23 5.99 -17.76 -4.11
C CYS A 23 4.70 -17.74 -4.96
N ILE A 24 4.81 -17.54 -6.28
CA ILE A 24 3.64 -17.58 -7.18
C ILE A 24 2.97 -18.95 -7.14
N VAL A 25 3.75 -20.03 -7.22
CA VAL A 25 3.22 -21.40 -7.17
C VAL A 25 2.52 -21.66 -5.83
N LEU A 26 3.11 -21.27 -4.71
CA LEU A 26 2.51 -21.41 -3.38
C LEU A 26 1.19 -20.64 -3.24
N LEU A 27 1.13 -19.41 -3.76
CA LEU A 27 -0.11 -18.63 -3.79
C LEU A 27 -1.16 -19.31 -4.68
N LEU A 28 -0.81 -19.79 -5.87
CA LEU A 28 -1.79 -20.48 -6.72
C LEU A 28 -2.33 -21.75 -6.07
N ILE A 29 -1.46 -22.55 -5.43
CA ILE A 29 -1.86 -23.74 -4.67
C ILE A 29 -2.77 -23.35 -3.49
N GLY A 30 -2.38 -22.35 -2.71
CA GLY A 30 -3.18 -21.86 -1.59
C GLY A 30 -4.58 -21.40 -2.03
N LYS A 31 -4.69 -20.76 -3.19
CA LYS A 31 -5.97 -20.35 -3.78
C LYS A 31 -6.83 -21.56 -4.16
N GLU A 32 -6.24 -22.56 -4.81
CA GLU A 32 -6.95 -23.79 -5.21
C GLU A 32 -7.44 -24.58 -3.99
N ILE A 33 -6.62 -24.68 -2.94
CA ILE A 33 -7.01 -25.29 -1.65
C ILE A 33 -8.18 -24.52 -1.04
N ASN A 34 -8.09 -23.19 -0.99
CA ASN A 34 -9.15 -22.34 -0.44
C ASN A 34 -10.48 -22.53 -1.21
N LEU A 35 -10.42 -22.66 -2.54
CA LEU A 35 -11.60 -22.95 -3.37
C LEU A 35 -12.16 -24.37 -3.14
N ARG A 36 -11.29 -25.38 -3.07
CA ARG A 36 -11.66 -26.79 -2.83
C ARG A 36 -12.34 -27.00 -1.48
N PHE A 37 -11.82 -26.34 -0.43
CA PHE A 37 -12.29 -26.50 0.95
C PHE A 37 -13.26 -25.39 1.40
N LYS A 38 -13.71 -24.53 0.48
CA LYS A 38 -14.65 -23.44 0.76
C LYS A 38 -15.92 -23.89 1.49
N LYS A 39 -16.37 -25.13 1.28
CA LYS A 39 -17.56 -25.71 1.94
C LYS A 39 -17.31 -26.18 3.37
N LYS A 40 -16.06 -26.48 3.74
CA LYS A 40 -15.66 -27.00 5.06
C LYS A 40 -15.04 -25.92 5.95
N LEU A 41 -14.49 -24.87 5.37
CA LEU A 41 -13.80 -23.81 6.11
C LEU A 41 -14.77 -22.64 6.36
N PRO A 42 -14.97 -22.24 7.63
CA PRO A 42 -15.85 -21.11 7.98
C PRO A 42 -15.26 -19.75 7.57
N VAL A 43 -13.94 -19.68 7.38
CA VAL A 43 -13.23 -18.46 6.98
C VAL A 43 -12.16 -18.80 5.92
N PRO A 44 -11.91 -17.91 4.93
CA PRO A 44 -10.86 -18.11 3.95
C PRO A 44 -9.48 -18.09 4.63
N ILE A 45 -8.59 -18.98 4.19
CA ILE A 45 -7.24 -19.09 4.74
C ILE A 45 -6.40 -17.87 4.30
N PRO A 46 -5.72 -17.15 5.23
CA PRO A 46 -4.86 -16.01 4.91
C PRO A 46 -3.51 -16.48 4.34
N MET A 47 -3.56 -17.05 3.14
CA MET A 47 -2.43 -17.60 2.40
C MET A 47 -1.30 -16.58 2.15
N GLU A 48 -1.64 -15.31 1.91
CA GLU A 48 -0.67 -14.24 1.70
C GLU A 48 0.22 -14.06 2.93
N ILE A 49 -0.38 -14.06 4.12
CA ILE A 49 0.35 -13.94 5.40
C ILE A 49 1.25 -15.15 5.62
N ILE A 50 0.76 -16.35 5.33
CA ILE A 50 1.55 -17.60 5.47
C ILE A 50 2.78 -17.55 4.55
N VAL A 51 2.61 -17.17 3.28
CA VAL A 51 3.72 -17.06 2.33
C VAL A 51 4.72 -15.99 2.78
N VAL A 52 4.27 -14.85 3.31
CA VAL A 52 5.15 -13.81 3.85
C VAL A 52 5.95 -14.32 5.05
N ILE A 53 5.31 -15.04 6.00
CA ILE A 53 6.00 -15.60 7.18
C ILE A 53 7.05 -16.64 6.75
N ILE A 54 6.68 -17.56 5.86
CA ILE A 54 7.61 -18.60 5.36
C ILE A 54 8.75 -17.94 4.57
N GLY A 55 8.45 -16.99 3.67
CA GLY A 55 9.44 -16.29 2.87
C GLY A 55 10.43 -15.49 3.74
N THR A 56 9.92 -14.80 4.76
CA THR A 56 10.74 -14.10 5.75
C THR A 56 11.64 -15.07 6.52
N GLY A 57 11.08 -16.19 7.01
CA GLY A 57 11.84 -17.20 7.76
C GLY A 57 12.92 -17.90 6.93
N VAL A 58 12.60 -18.27 5.68
CA VAL A 58 13.56 -18.85 4.73
C VAL A 58 14.65 -17.84 4.37
N SER A 59 14.28 -16.59 4.13
CA SER A 59 15.23 -15.53 3.80
C SER A 59 16.19 -15.22 4.95
N ALA A 60 15.67 -15.18 6.19
CA ALA A 60 16.48 -15.02 7.39
C ALA A 60 17.36 -16.25 7.68
N GLY A 61 16.84 -17.46 7.46
CA GLY A 61 17.60 -18.70 7.70
C GLY A 61 18.70 -18.96 6.67
N MET A 62 18.48 -18.56 5.41
CA MET A 62 19.43 -18.77 4.31
C MET A 62 20.28 -17.54 3.99
N ASN A 63 20.09 -16.42 4.69
CA ASN A 63 20.75 -15.13 4.41
C ASN A 63 20.75 -14.78 2.92
N LEU A 64 19.56 -14.76 2.30
CA LEU A 64 19.40 -14.58 0.85
C LEU A 64 20.01 -13.26 0.32
N ASN A 65 20.02 -12.22 1.15
CA ASN A 65 20.63 -10.94 0.80
C ASN A 65 22.16 -11.05 0.64
N GLU A 66 22.86 -11.58 1.64
CA GLU A 66 24.33 -11.64 1.62
C GLU A 66 24.85 -12.72 0.68
N SER A 67 24.24 -13.91 0.73
CA SER A 67 24.74 -15.09 0.01
C SER A 67 24.36 -15.08 -1.48
N TYR A 68 23.17 -14.56 -1.80
CA TYR A 68 22.60 -14.63 -3.14
C TYR A 68 22.29 -13.26 -3.75
N LYS A 69 22.58 -12.14 -3.06
CA LYS A 69 22.30 -10.76 -3.54
C LYS A 69 20.84 -10.55 -3.94
N VAL A 70 19.92 -11.17 -3.21
CA VAL A 70 18.48 -10.93 -3.36
C VAL A 70 18.11 -9.67 -2.61
N ASP A 71 17.47 -8.72 -3.28
CA ASP A 71 16.99 -7.49 -2.65
C ASP A 71 15.92 -7.84 -1.61
N VAL A 72 16.10 -7.30 -0.40
CA VAL A 72 15.15 -7.45 0.72
C VAL A 72 14.57 -6.08 1.07
N VAL A 73 13.49 -6.06 1.84
CA VAL A 73 12.82 -4.82 2.26
C VAL A 73 13.78 -3.88 2.99
N GLY A 74 14.64 -4.44 3.86
CA GLY A 74 15.58 -3.65 4.65
C GLY A 74 14.89 -2.89 5.77
N ASN A 75 15.60 -1.91 6.35
CA ASN A 75 15.16 -1.24 7.57
C ASN A 75 13.88 -0.42 7.35
N ILE A 76 12.84 -0.75 8.12
CA ILE A 76 11.55 -0.05 8.10
C ILE A 76 11.57 0.97 9.25
N PRO A 77 11.50 2.27 8.96
CA PRO A 77 11.57 3.30 9.99
C PRO A 77 10.42 3.11 10.99
N GLN A 78 10.77 2.90 12.25
CA GLN A 78 9.79 2.71 13.32
C GLN A 78 9.30 4.06 13.84
N GLY A 79 7.98 4.18 13.99
CA GLY A 79 7.33 5.34 14.60
C GLY A 79 7.00 6.50 13.64
N LEU A 80 6.26 7.47 14.17
CA LEU A 80 5.92 8.71 13.47
C LEU A 80 7.04 9.75 13.71
N ARG A 81 7.52 10.42 12.66
CA ARG A 81 8.52 11.49 12.81
C ARG A 81 7.91 12.65 13.60
N ALA A 82 8.53 13.01 14.72
CA ALA A 82 8.11 14.15 15.53
C ALA A 82 8.42 15.48 14.81
N PRO A 83 7.56 16.50 14.96
CA PRO A 83 7.85 17.84 14.45
C PRO A 83 9.04 18.45 15.20
N ALA A 84 10.03 18.98 14.47
CA ALA A 84 11.15 19.73 15.05
C ALA A 84 10.87 21.23 14.97
N VAL A 85 11.13 21.96 16.06
CA VAL A 85 11.00 23.43 16.08
C VAL A 85 12.22 24.10 15.46
N PRO A 86 12.04 25.16 14.65
CA PRO A 86 13.16 25.90 14.07
C PRO A 86 13.90 26.73 15.12
N GLU A 87 15.22 26.85 14.97
CA GLU A 87 16.09 27.62 15.86
C GLU A 87 15.97 29.12 15.58
N ILE A 88 15.32 29.86 16.49
CA ILE A 88 14.90 31.26 16.30
C ILE A 88 16.09 32.22 16.18
N GLN A 89 17.26 31.85 16.70
CA GLN A 89 18.46 32.71 16.72
C GLN A 89 19.09 32.92 15.33
N LEU A 90 18.83 32.02 14.37
CA LEU A 90 19.43 32.07 13.03
C LEU A 90 18.63 32.95 12.05
N ILE A 91 17.38 33.31 12.40
CA ILE A 91 16.43 34.01 11.52
C ILE A 91 16.97 35.33 10.93
N PRO A 92 17.62 36.23 11.70
CA PRO A 92 18.07 37.52 11.16
C PRO A 92 19.18 37.37 10.11
N ALA A 93 20.02 36.34 10.25
CA ALA A 93 21.16 36.10 9.36
C ALA A 93 20.73 35.49 8.02
N ILE A 94 19.65 34.72 7.99
CA ILE A 94 19.17 34.00 6.79
C ILE A 94 17.95 34.64 6.13
N PHE A 95 17.45 35.77 6.63
CA PHE A 95 16.17 36.34 6.20
C PHE A 95 16.09 36.61 4.69
N MET A 96 17.13 37.23 4.12
CA MET A 96 17.15 37.56 2.68
C MET A 96 17.24 36.30 1.81
N ASP A 97 18.02 35.30 2.24
CA ASP A 97 18.11 34.00 1.55
C ASP A 97 16.79 33.23 1.66
N ALA A 98 16.12 33.29 2.82
CA ALA A 98 14.82 32.67 3.03
C ALA A 98 13.74 33.28 2.12
N VAL A 99 13.76 34.60 1.90
CA VAL A 99 12.84 35.27 0.96
C VAL A 99 13.09 34.78 -0.48
N ALA A 100 14.35 34.70 -0.91
CA ALA A 100 14.70 34.19 -2.24
C ALA A 100 14.26 32.72 -2.42
N ILE A 101 14.53 31.87 -1.43
CA ILE A 101 14.11 30.46 -1.41
C ILE A 101 12.58 30.34 -1.39
N ALA A 102 11.86 31.21 -0.67
CA ALA A 102 10.41 31.21 -0.65
C ALA A 102 9.80 31.53 -2.02
N ILE A 103 10.36 32.50 -2.75
CA ILE A 103 9.90 32.86 -4.11
C ILE A 103 10.14 31.70 -5.08
N VAL A 104 11.36 31.13 -5.08
CA VAL A 104 11.71 29.98 -5.94
C VAL A 104 10.89 28.75 -5.57
N GLY A 105 10.73 28.49 -4.27
CA GLY A 105 9.94 27.40 -3.73
C GLY A 105 8.46 27.51 -4.13
N PHE A 106 7.85 28.69 -3.97
CA PHE A 106 6.49 28.93 -4.41
C PHE A 106 6.32 28.71 -5.92
N SER A 107 7.27 29.20 -6.73
CA SER A 107 7.28 28.98 -8.18
C SER A 107 7.39 27.50 -8.55
N MET A 108 8.31 26.77 -7.90
CA MET A 108 8.47 25.32 -8.11
C MET A 108 7.23 24.54 -7.69
N THR A 109 6.65 24.84 -6.53
CA THR A 109 5.41 24.20 -6.06
C THR A 109 4.25 24.47 -7.01
N ALA A 110 4.08 25.71 -7.47
CA ALA A 110 3.04 26.05 -8.44
C ALA A 110 3.24 25.35 -9.80
N SER A 111 4.48 25.21 -10.25
CA SER A 111 4.82 24.50 -11.50
C SER A 111 4.59 23.00 -11.39
N MET A 112 5.08 22.38 -10.32
CA MET A 112 4.86 20.96 -10.01
C MET A 112 3.37 20.65 -9.87
N ALA A 113 2.61 21.51 -9.19
CA ALA A 113 1.17 21.35 -9.05
C ALA A 113 0.46 21.27 -10.41
N LYS A 114 0.87 22.06 -11.41
CA LYS A 114 0.29 21.97 -12.76
C LYS A 114 0.64 20.67 -13.48
N ILE A 115 1.87 20.18 -13.33
CA ILE A 115 2.31 18.93 -13.95
C ILE A 115 1.54 17.76 -13.35
N PHE A 116 1.46 17.69 -12.02
CA PHE A 116 0.77 16.61 -11.32
C PHE A 116 -0.76 16.73 -11.30
N ALA A 117 -1.32 17.90 -11.64
CA ALA A 117 -2.77 18.09 -11.67
C ALA A 117 -3.46 17.10 -12.62
N MET A 118 -2.90 16.88 -13.81
CA MET A 118 -3.45 15.94 -14.79
C MET A 118 -3.41 14.50 -14.27
N ASP A 119 -2.28 14.10 -13.67
CA ASP A 119 -2.12 12.76 -13.07
C ASP A 119 -3.06 12.56 -11.89
N ALA A 120 -3.23 13.57 -11.03
CA ALA A 120 -4.13 13.54 -9.89
C ALA A 120 -5.59 13.42 -10.33
N VAL A 121 -6.01 14.13 -11.39
CA VAL A 121 -7.35 13.99 -11.97
C VAL A 121 -7.56 12.58 -12.52
N ALA A 122 -6.57 12.02 -13.23
CA ALA A 122 -6.65 10.65 -13.73
C ALA A 122 -6.80 9.63 -12.59
N ILE A 123 -5.99 9.75 -11.54
CA ILE A 123 -6.05 8.89 -10.35
C ILE A 123 -7.41 9.03 -9.65
N ALA A 124 -7.93 10.25 -9.51
CA ALA A 124 -9.23 10.50 -8.89
C ALA A 124 -10.38 9.86 -9.67
N ILE A 125 -10.39 9.99 -11.00
CA ILE A 125 -11.42 9.39 -11.86
C ILE A 125 -11.37 7.86 -11.77
N VAL A 126 -10.17 7.26 -11.89
CA VAL A 126 -10.01 5.80 -11.82
C VAL A 126 -10.36 5.28 -10.42
N GLY A 127 -9.90 5.97 -9.37
CA GLY A 127 -10.17 5.63 -7.98
C GLY A 127 -11.66 5.69 -7.63
N PHE A 128 -12.34 6.77 -8.04
CA PHE A 128 -13.79 6.90 -7.84
C PHE A 128 -14.57 5.87 -8.65
N SER A 129 -14.20 5.64 -9.93
CA SER A 129 -14.85 4.63 -10.77
C SER A 129 -14.77 3.23 -10.15
N MET A 130 -13.60 2.85 -9.63
CA MET A 130 -13.40 1.57 -8.95
C MET A 130 -14.25 1.46 -7.68
N THR A 131 -14.26 2.51 -6.86
CA THR A 131 -15.02 2.56 -5.60
C THR A 131 -16.53 2.50 -5.86
N ALA A 132 -17.04 3.33 -6.78
CA ALA A 132 -18.44 3.34 -7.16
C ALA A 132 -18.90 2.01 -7.78
N SER A 133 -18.04 1.37 -8.57
CA SER A 133 -18.33 0.05 -9.15
C SER A 133 -18.48 -1.02 -8.06
N MET A 134 -17.53 -1.06 -7.12
CA MET A 134 -17.56 -2.02 -6.02
C MET A 134 -18.77 -1.79 -5.10
N ALA A 135 -19.05 -0.53 -4.80
CA ALA A 135 -20.22 -0.17 -4.00
C ALA A 135 -21.50 -0.67 -4.68
N LYS A 136 -21.70 -0.37 -5.98
CA LYS A 136 -22.88 -0.82 -6.74
C LYS A 136 -23.05 -2.34 -6.75
N ILE A 137 -21.96 -3.11 -6.86
CA ILE A 137 -22.01 -4.58 -6.79
C ILE A 137 -22.65 -5.03 -5.47
N PHE A 138 -22.25 -4.44 -4.34
CA PHE A 138 -22.80 -4.80 -3.03
C PHE A 138 -24.21 -4.25 -2.80
N ALA A 139 -24.55 -3.07 -3.30
CA ALA A 139 -25.92 -2.54 -3.26
C ALA A 139 -26.92 -3.46 -3.96
N ILE A 140 -26.59 -3.90 -5.18
CA ILE A 140 -27.43 -4.83 -5.93
C ILE A 140 -27.53 -6.17 -5.19
N LYS A 141 -26.42 -6.65 -4.64
CA LYS A 141 -26.35 -7.93 -3.91
C LYS A 141 -27.18 -7.95 -2.63
N HIS A 142 -27.20 -6.84 -1.89
CA HIS A 142 -27.85 -6.76 -0.57
C HIS A 142 -29.12 -5.91 -0.55
N GLY A 143 -29.53 -5.34 -1.69
CA GLY A 143 -30.79 -4.60 -1.84
C GLY A 143 -30.81 -3.23 -1.16
N TYR A 144 -29.67 -2.56 -1.03
CA TYR A 144 -29.60 -1.19 -0.50
C TYR A 144 -29.26 -0.16 -1.59
N THR A 145 -29.54 1.12 -1.33
CA THR A 145 -29.24 2.22 -2.26
C THR A 145 -27.89 2.86 -1.95
N ILE A 146 -27.23 3.39 -2.98
CA ILE A 146 -25.96 4.12 -2.84
C ILE A 146 -26.12 5.51 -3.39
N ASP A 147 -25.61 6.48 -2.64
CA ASP A 147 -25.43 7.85 -3.11
C ASP A 147 -23.99 8.04 -3.62
N GLY A 148 -23.85 8.25 -4.92
CA GLY A 148 -22.55 8.49 -5.55
C GLY A 148 -21.88 9.80 -5.10
N ASN A 149 -22.66 10.83 -4.75
CA ASN A 149 -22.11 12.08 -4.24
C ASN A 149 -21.49 11.87 -2.86
N GLN A 150 -22.15 11.07 -2.02
CA GLN A 150 -21.64 10.72 -0.70
C GLN A 150 -20.34 9.91 -0.80
N GLU A 151 -20.27 8.93 -1.69
CA GLU A 151 -19.04 8.15 -1.93
C GLU A 151 -17.90 9.03 -2.46
N LEU A 152 -18.20 9.99 -3.36
CA LEU A 152 -17.22 10.93 -3.89
C LEU A 152 -16.66 11.85 -2.79
N ILE A 153 -17.54 12.43 -1.98
CA ILE A 153 -17.17 13.29 -0.86
C ILE A 153 -16.34 12.50 0.16
N ALA A 154 -16.77 11.29 0.52
CA ALA A 154 -16.04 10.43 1.44
C ALA A 154 -14.63 10.10 0.93
N LEU A 155 -14.49 9.69 -0.34
CA LEU A 155 -13.19 9.40 -0.96
C LEU A 155 -12.29 10.64 -1.00
N GLY A 156 -12.86 11.82 -1.29
CA GLY A 156 -12.15 13.09 -1.29
C GLY A 156 -11.63 13.49 0.09
N ILE A 157 -12.47 13.35 1.13
CA ILE A 157 -12.08 13.62 2.52
C ILE A 157 -10.97 12.66 2.95
N CYS A 158 -11.10 11.36 2.68
CA CYS A 158 -10.10 10.36 3.05
C CYS A 158 -8.72 10.66 2.42
N ASN A 159 -8.69 11.00 1.13
CA ASN A 159 -7.44 11.34 0.44
C ASN A 159 -6.87 12.69 0.90
N SER A 160 -7.72 13.68 1.17
CA SER A 160 -7.28 14.99 1.68
C SER A 160 -6.66 14.85 3.06
N VAL A 161 -7.31 14.14 3.98
CA VAL A 161 -6.78 13.88 5.33
C VAL A 161 -5.52 13.01 5.27
N GLY A 162 -5.50 11.96 4.46
CA GLY A 162 -4.33 11.09 4.28
C GLY A 162 -3.09 11.83 3.78
N SER A 163 -3.26 12.87 2.95
CA SER A 163 -2.14 13.65 2.40
C SER A 163 -1.26 14.31 3.47
N PHE A 164 -1.83 14.67 4.63
CA PHE A 164 -1.07 15.22 5.77
C PHE A 164 -0.17 14.18 6.44
N PHE A 165 -0.41 12.89 6.21
CA PHE A 165 0.33 11.77 6.80
C PHE A 165 1.26 11.08 5.78
N GLN A 166 1.59 11.75 4.68
CA GLN A 166 2.50 11.23 3.63
C GLN A 166 2.00 9.94 2.98
N THR A 167 0.68 9.74 2.88
CA THR A 167 0.10 8.54 2.25
C THR A 167 -0.06 8.71 0.74
N PHE A 168 0.04 7.61 -0.02
CA PHE A 168 -0.41 7.57 -1.41
C PHE A 168 -1.93 7.70 -1.50
N SER A 169 -2.44 8.03 -2.69
CA SER A 169 -3.88 8.07 -2.92
C SER A 169 -4.52 6.69 -2.69
N ILE A 170 -5.61 6.67 -1.94
CA ILE A 170 -6.34 5.46 -1.57
C ILE A 170 -7.61 5.31 -2.41
N THR A 171 -7.99 4.05 -2.63
CA THR A 171 -9.22 3.61 -3.29
C THR A 171 -9.76 2.35 -2.60
N CYS A 172 -10.92 1.85 -3.03
CA CYS A 172 -11.47 0.59 -2.52
C CYS A 172 -10.54 -0.60 -2.80
N SER A 173 -10.54 -1.59 -1.90
CA SER A 173 -9.80 -2.84 -2.10
C SER A 173 -10.77 -3.98 -2.41
N MET A 174 -10.87 -4.36 -3.69
CA MET A 174 -11.79 -5.40 -4.15
C MET A 174 -11.58 -6.72 -3.39
N SER A 175 -10.34 -7.21 -3.29
CA SER A 175 -10.03 -8.48 -2.62
C SER A 175 -10.42 -8.47 -1.14
N ARG A 176 -10.11 -7.38 -0.40
CA ARG A 176 -10.40 -7.28 1.05
C ARG A 176 -11.90 -7.17 1.30
N SER A 177 -12.61 -6.37 0.52
CA SER A 177 -14.06 -6.22 0.67
C SER A 177 -14.81 -7.51 0.35
N LEU A 178 -14.37 -8.30 -0.65
CA LEU A 178 -14.94 -9.61 -0.95
C LEU A 178 -14.67 -10.63 0.16
N VAL A 179 -13.48 -10.61 0.77
CA VAL A 179 -13.16 -11.46 1.93
C VAL A 179 -14.04 -11.08 3.12
N GLN A 180 -14.18 -9.78 3.43
CA GLN A 180 -15.05 -9.31 4.50
C GLN A 180 -16.52 -9.69 4.27
N GLU A 181 -17.02 -9.54 3.04
CA GLU A 181 -18.40 -9.90 2.71
C GLU A 181 -18.63 -11.41 2.76
N SER A 182 -17.70 -12.21 2.21
CA SER A 182 -17.80 -13.68 2.24
C SER A 182 -17.67 -14.28 3.64
N THR A 183 -17.06 -13.56 4.58
CA THR A 183 -17.00 -13.92 6.01
C THR A 183 -18.21 -13.41 6.81
N GLY A 184 -19.17 -12.78 6.15
CA GLY A 184 -20.41 -12.29 6.76
C GLY A 184 -20.30 -10.91 7.43
N GLY A 185 -19.22 -10.18 7.19
CA GLY A 185 -19.04 -8.81 7.70
C GLY A 185 -20.03 -7.83 7.08
N ARG A 186 -20.84 -7.17 7.91
CA ARG A 186 -21.92 -6.24 7.48
C ARG A 186 -21.71 -4.79 7.91
N THR A 187 -20.69 -4.51 8.72
CA THR A 187 -20.47 -3.18 9.32
C THR A 187 -19.06 -2.67 9.03
N GLN A 188 -18.89 -1.35 9.11
CA GLN A 188 -17.60 -0.68 8.91
C GLN A 188 -16.60 -0.92 10.05
N VAL A 189 -17.05 -1.50 11.17
CA VAL A 189 -16.20 -1.84 12.33
C VAL A 189 -15.07 -2.79 11.93
N ALA A 190 -15.31 -3.69 10.97
CA ALA A 190 -14.27 -4.56 10.44
C ALA A 190 -13.12 -3.77 9.78
N GLY A 191 -13.44 -2.67 9.08
CA GLY A 191 -12.45 -1.77 8.49
C GLY A 191 -11.66 -1.01 9.56
N THR A 192 -12.33 -0.54 10.62
CA THR A 192 -11.66 0.12 11.76
C THR A 192 -10.71 -0.83 12.49
N LEU A 193 -11.14 -2.06 12.76
CA LEU A 193 -10.29 -3.09 13.38
C LEU A 193 -9.08 -3.42 12.50
N ALA A 194 -9.29 -3.53 11.18
CA ALA A 194 -8.19 -3.74 10.23
C ALA A 194 -7.18 -2.58 10.26
N ALA A 195 -7.65 -1.33 10.32
CA ALA A 195 -6.77 -0.15 10.41
C ALA A 195 -5.94 -0.15 11.69
N VAL A 196 -6.56 -0.48 12.85
CA VAL A 196 -5.84 -0.61 14.13
C VAL A 196 -4.81 -1.73 14.09
N MET A 197 -5.15 -2.89 13.51
CA MET A 197 -4.20 -3.99 13.34
C MET A 197 -3.02 -3.60 12.46
N VAL A 198 -3.25 -2.93 11.33
CA VAL A 198 -2.16 -2.46 10.45
C VAL A 198 -1.27 -1.46 11.19
N LEU A 199 -1.85 -0.52 11.95
CA LEU A 199 -1.07 0.42 12.76
C LEU A 199 -0.18 -0.30 13.77
N LEU A 200 -0.71 -1.31 14.47
CA LEU A 200 0.06 -2.12 15.42
C LEU A 200 1.18 -2.89 14.73
N VAL A 201 0.94 -3.49 13.56
CA VAL A 201 1.96 -4.21 12.80
C VAL A 201 3.10 -3.27 12.40
N VAL A 202 2.77 -2.06 11.90
CA VAL A 202 3.79 -1.08 11.49
C VAL A 202 4.62 -0.59 12.68
N VAL A 203 4.00 -0.33 13.83
CA VAL A 203 4.70 0.22 15.00
C VAL A 203 5.46 -0.85 15.79
N ALA A 204 4.92 -2.06 15.93
CA ALA A 204 5.47 -3.07 16.83
C ALA A 204 6.18 -4.25 16.12
N ILE A 205 5.74 -4.62 14.91
CA ILE A 205 6.19 -5.86 14.23
C ILE A 205 6.99 -5.55 12.95
N GLY A 206 7.11 -4.27 12.56
CA GLY A 206 7.77 -3.85 11.32
C GLY A 206 9.16 -4.45 11.12
N TYR A 207 9.97 -4.56 12.18
CA TYR A 207 11.32 -5.12 12.10
C TYR A 207 11.36 -6.59 11.64
N LEU A 208 10.28 -7.35 11.84
CA LEU A 208 10.23 -8.75 11.43
C LEU A 208 10.25 -8.91 9.91
N PHE A 209 9.87 -7.87 9.17
CA PHE A 209 9.81 -7.90 7.71
C PHE A 209 11.09 -7.43 7.02
N GLU A 210 12.13 -7.01 7.75
CA GLU A 210 13.41 -6.56 7.17
C GLU A 210 14.06 -7.59 6.23
N PRO A 211 14.12 -8.90 6.55
CA PRO A 211 14.73 -9.89 5.67
C PRO A 211 13.78 -10.39 4.56
N LEU A 212 12.55 -9.88 4.46
CA LEU A 212 11.60 -10.32 3.43
C LEU A 212 12.16 -9.99 2.02
N PRO A 213 12.23 -10.96 1.09
CA PRO A 213 12.64 -10.70 -0.29
C PRO A 213 11.59 -9.86 -1.04
N GLN A 214 12.06 -8.97 -1.92
CA GLN A 214 11.22 -8.06 -2.73
C GLN A 214 10.52 -8.74 -3.91
#